data_AF-A0A095B7I8-F1
#
_entry.id   AF-A0A095B7I8-F1
#
_cell.length_a   1.000
_cell.length_b   1.000
_cell.length_c   1.000
_cell.angle_alpha   90.00
_cell.angle_beta   90.00
_cell.angle_gamma   90.00
#
_symmetry.space_group_name_H-M   'P 1'
#
loop_
_entity.id
_entity.type
_entity.pdbx_description
1 polymer ?
#
loop_
_entity_poly.entity_id
_entity_poly.type
_entity_poly.pdbx_seq_one_letter_code
_entity_poly.pdbx_strand_id
1 'polypeptide(L)'
;MGSGMACVTKPPMRGSRTLGIALRERMGTAMTLFEPLGKAPDPAALAGFVPCQLEDDFARLLLRPMFNDERETLFLAAFDAFERLVRLERVDGDRSGRCVIPPSAWRTLVDGGITTVVMAHNHPSDTPWPSDADIRATHAAALFLRTMDIDLADHLIFVAGGHFSFRTAEML
;
A
#
# COMPACT_ATOMS: atom_id res chain seq x y z
N MET A 1 30.31 -12.71 85.25
CA MET A 1 30.76 -14.08 84.96
C MET A 1 31.07 -14.14 83.47
N GLY A 2 32.34 -13.91 83.11
CA GLY A 2 33.18 -14.90 82.40
C GLY A 2 33.21 -14.55 80.91
N SER A 3 34.20 -13.80 80.41
CA SER A 3 35.55 -14.28 80.01
C SER A 3 35.43 -15.40 78.97
N GLY A 4 35.73 -15.17 77.71
CA GLY A 4 37.09 -15.27 77.14
C GLY A 4 36.97 -16.16 75.89
N MET A 5 37.35 -15.68 74.71
CA MET A 5 38.70 -15.80 74.15
C MET A 5 39.07 -17.23 73.72
N ALA A 6 39.14 -17.45 72.41
CA ALA A 6 40.00 -18.42 71.72
C ALA A 6 39.65 -18.40 70.21
N CYS A 7 40.54 -18.64 69.25
CA CYS A 7 41.99 -18.68 69.17
C CYS A 7 42.30 -18.79 67.66
N VAL A 8 43.46 -18.29 67.27
CA VAL A 8 44.04 -18.23 65.92
C VAL A 8 44.60 -19.61 65.48
N THR A 9 44.68 -19.87 64.15
CA THR A 9 45.81 -20.47 63.36
C THR A 9 45.31 -21.30 62.15
N LYS A 10 45.39 -20.80 60.90
CA LYS A 10 46.43 -20.91 59.82
C LYS A 10 46.20 -22.06 58.78
N PRO A 11 46.68 -21.92 57.52
CA PRO A 11 46.07 -22.45 56.27
C PRO A 11 46.87 -23.66 55.68
N PRO A 12 46.59 -24.23 54.48
CA PRO A 12 47.04 -23.60 53.22
C PRO A 12 46.29 -23.99 51.90
N MET A 13 46.72 -23.31 50.82
CA MET A 13 46.74 -23.71 49.39
C MET A 13 45.41 -23.74 48.61
N ARG A 14 45.12 -22.70 47.81
CA ARG A 14 45.68 -22.37 46.47
C ARG A 14 45.19 -23.33 45.37
N GLY A 15 43.95 -23.12 44.94
CA GLY A 15 43.47 -23.41 43.59
C GLY A 15 43.15 -22.07 42.91
N SER A 16 43.96 -21.70 41.93
CA SER A 16 44.02 -20.38 41.32
C SER A 16 43.27 -20.38 39.98
N ARG A 17 42.35 -19.40 39.85
CA ARG A 17 42.01 -18.62 38.64
C ARG A 17 41.22 -19.39 37.55
N THR A 18 40.15 -18.88 36.93
CA THR A 18 39.64 -17.50 36.80
C THR A 18 38.22 -17.58 36.23
N LEU A 19 37.23 -16.87 36.79
CA LEU A 19 36.10 -16.37 36.02
C LEU A 19 35.45 -15.18 36.76
N GLY A 20 35.12 -14.12 36.01
CA GLY A 20 34.13 -13.12 36.39
C GLY A 20 34.64 -11.89 37.12
N ILE A 21 34.99 -10.84 36.37
CA ILE A 21 34.86 -9.47 36.88
C ILE A 21 33.65 -8.85 36.21
N ALA A 22 32.70 -8.51 37.08
CA ALA A 22 31.48 -7.78 36.84
C ALA A 22 31.74 -6.36 36.31
N LEU A 23 30.81 -5.85 35.51
CA LEU A 23 30.52 -4.41 35.51
C LEU A 23 29.00 -4.18 35.54
N ARG A 24 28.53 -4.05 36.78
CA ARG A 24 27.68 -2.97 37.31
C ARG A 24 26.46 -2.53 36.48
N GLU A 25 25.30 -2.94 36.98
CA GLU A 25 23.99 -2.36 36.70
C GLU A 25 23.92 -0.87 37.09
N ARG A 26 23.13 -0.12 36.32
CA ARG A 26 22.32 0.98 36.85
C ARG A 26 20.94 0.98 36.17
N MET A 27 19.94 0.70 37.00
CA MET A 27 18.49 0.90 36.85
C MET A 27 18.19 2.30 36.28
N GLY A 28 17.16 2.57 35.49
CA GLY A 28 15.98 1.84 35.04
C GLY A 28 14.95 2.90 34.58
N THR A 29 14.03 2.57 33.69
CA THR A 29 12.69 3.21 33.61
C THR A 29 11.77 2.31 32.76
N ALA A 30 10.78 1.76 33.47
CA ALA A 30 9.43 1.38 33.08
C ALA A 30 9.17 0.54 31.80
N MET A 31 8.58 -0.63 32.06
CA MET A 31 7.60 -1.32 31.22
C MET A 31 6.59 -0.37 30.58
N THR A 32 6.54 -0.39 29.25
CA THR A 32 5.27 -0.43 28.52
C THR A 32 5.44 -1.37 27.34
N LEU A 33 4.74 -2.51 27.41
CA LEU A 33 4.36 -3.31 26.25
C LEU A 33 3.71 -2.36 25.23
N PHE A 34 4.33 -2.19 24.08
CA PHE A 34 3.60 -1.99 22.84
C PHE A 34 4.30 -2.82 21.77
N GLU A 35 3.59 -3.84 21.32
CA GLU A 35 3.92 -4.66 20.16
C GLU A 35 4.23 -3.77 18.94
N PRO A 36 5.07 -4.22 17.99
CA PRO A 36 5.37 -3.42 16.81
C PRO A 36 4.07 -3.20 16.01
N LEU A 37 3.56 -1.97 16.02
CA LEU A 37 2.44 -1.57 15.17
C LEU A 37 2.90 -1.64 13.71
N GLY A 38 2.31 -2.59 12.99
CA GLY A 38 2.44 -2.74 11.55
C GLY A 38 3.36 -3.89 11.18
N LYS A 39 2.74 -5.01 10.77
CA LYS A 39 3.36 -5.99 9.87
C LYS A 39 4.08 -5.18 8.77
N ALA A 40 5.39 -5.35 8.61
CA ALA A 40 6.07 -4.82 7.43
C ALA A 40 5.25 -5.24 6.20
N PRO A 41 4.91 -4.32 5.28
CA PRO A 41 4.07 -4.66 4.15
C PRO A 41 4.63 -5.92 3.49
N ASP A 42 3.73 -6.85 3.18
CA ASP A 42 4.08 -8.06 2.44
C ASP A 42 4.94 -7.66 1.25
N PRO A 43 6.07 -8.30 0.92
CA PRO A 43 6.81 -8.00 -0.31
C PRO A 43 5.93 -8.05 -1.58
N ALA A 44 4.78 -8.74 -1.54
CA ALA A 44 3.74 -8.65 -2.57
C ALA A 44 3.03 -7.28 -2.66
N ALA A 45 3.04 -6.47 -1.59
CA ALA A 45 2.55 -5.09 -1.65
C ALA A 45 3.46 -4.21 -2.52
N LEU A 46 4.78 -4.47 -2.63
CA LEU A 46 5.58 -3.84 -3.67
C LEU A 46 5.21 -4.30 -5.09
N ALA A 47 4.44 -5.37 -5.26
CA ALA A 47 4.16 -5.99 -6.56
C ALA A 47 3.21 -5.20 -7.45
N GLY A 48 2.71 -4.02 -7.06
CA GLY A 48 1.87 -3.18 -7.92
C GLY A 48 2.34 -1.75 -8.09
N PHE A 49 3.31 -1.29 -7.30
CA PHE A 49 3.67 0.13 -7.29
C PHE A 49 4.72 0.46 -8.35
N VAL A 50 4.39 1.42 -9.21
CA VAL A 50 5.23 1.96 -10.27
C VAL A 50 5.65 3.39 -9.89
N PRO A 51 6.94 3.64 -9.59
CA PRO A 51 7.44 4.99 -9.34
C PRO A 51 7.28 5.91 -10.55
N CYS A 52 7.12 7.23 -10.34
CA CYS A 52 6.95 8.23 -11.41
C CYS A 52 7.94 8.10 -12.57
N GLN A 53 9.18 7.70 -12.27
CA GLN A 53 10.26 7.57 -13.24
C GLN A 53 10.12 6.34 -14.15
N LEU A 54 9.28 5.39 -13.76
CA LEU A 54 9.03 4.14 -14.48
C LEU A 54 7.61 4.08 -15.08
N GLU A 55 6.81 5.13 -14.90
CA GLU A 55 5.51 5.25 -15.56
C GLU A 55 5.68 5.24 -17.08
N ASP A 56 4.80 4.49 -17.76
CA ASP A 56 4.70 4.58 -19.21
C ASP A 56 4.14 5.95 -19.65
N ASP A 57 4.19 6.21 -20.95
CA ASP A 57 3.72 7.49 -21.48
C ASP A 57 2.20 7.70 -21.30
N PHE A 58 1.41 6.63 -21.22
CA PHE A 58 -0.03 6.75 -20.99
C PHE A 58 -0.32 7.24 -19.56
N ALA A 59 0.28 6.62 -18.55
CA ALA A 59 0.18 7.05 -17.16
C ALA A 59 0.79 8.44 -16.97
N ARG A 60 2.00 8.67 -17.48
CA ARG A 60 2.79 9.89 -17.22
C ARG A 60 2.28 11.12 -17.96
N LEU A 61 1.97 10.98 -19.25
CA LEU A 61 1.66 12.14 -20.11
C LEU A 61 0.16 12.41 -20.24
N LEU A 62 -0.68 11.38 -20.12
CA LEU A 62 -2.13 11.54 -20.26
C LEU A 62 -2.86 11.54 -18.91
N LEU A 63 -2.68 10.51 -18.07
CA LEU A 63 -3.49 10.38 -16.85
C LEU A 63 -3.01 11.28 -15.72
N ARG A 64 -1.71 11.27 -15.39
CA ARG A 64 -1.15 12.03 -14.25
C ARG A 64 -1.52 13.52 -14.27
N PRO A 65 -1.47 14.25 -15.41
CA PRO A 65 -1.87 15.67 -15.46
C PRO A 65 -3.35 15.94 -15.15
N MET A 66 -4.20 14.92 -15.16
CA MET A 66 -5.64 15.06 -14.92
C MET A 66 -6.00 15.13 -13.42
N PHE A 67 -5.07 14.74 -12.55
CA PHE A 67 -5.26 14.73 -11.10
C PHE A 67 -4.64 15.99 -10.48
N ASN A 68 -5.40 16.67 -9.62
CA ASN A 68 -5.02 17.95 -9.02
C ASN A 68 -4.85 17.89 -7.48
N ASP A 69 -4.59 16.70 -6.94
CA ASP A 69 -4.30 16.34 -5.54
C ASP A 69 -5.30 16.78 -4.45
N GLU A 70 -6.25 17.68 -4.72
CA GLU A 70 -7.18 18.18 -3.70
C GLU A 70 -8.41 17.29 -3.49
N ARG A 71 -8.80 16.53 -4.52
CA ARG A 71 -9.98 15.66 -4.50
C ARG A 71 -9.67 14.36 -5.20
N GLU A 72 -10.22 13.28 -4.65
CA GLU A 72 -10.29 12.00 -5.33
C GLU A 72 -11.20 12.13 -6.55
N THR A 73 -10.65 11.84 -7.72
CA THR A 73 -11.33 11.89 -9.02
C THR A 73 -11.10 10.57 -9.72
N LEU A 74 -12.14 9.98 -10.31
CA LEU A 74 -12.02 8.77 -11.12
C LEU A 74 -12.12 9.13 -12.60
N PHE A 75 -11.31 8.46 -13.42
CA PHE A 75 -11.36 8.47 -14.87
C PHE A 75 -11.52 7.06 -15.42
N LEU A 76 -12.22 6.97 -16.55
CA LEU A 76 -12.36 5.77 -17.36
C LEU A 76 -11.81 6.07 -18.75
N ALA A 77 -10.68 5.46 -19.08
CA ALA A 77 -10.07 5.54 -20.40
C ALA A 77 -10.50 4.32 -21.22
N ALA A 78 -11.19 4.55 -22.35
CA ALA A 78 -11.74 3.52 -23.21
C ALA A 78 -10.97 3.44 -24.52
N PHE A 79 -10.67 2.21 -24.94
CA PHE A 79 -9.88 1.92 -26.13
C PHE A 79 -10.62 1.01 -27.09
N ASP A 80 -10.40 1.23 -28.39
CA ASP A 80 -10.84 0.32 -29.45
C ASP A 80 -9.91 -0.91 -29.58
N ALA A 81 -10.25 -1.83 -30.47
CA ALA A 81 -9.47 -3.05 -30.74
C ALA A 81 -8.05 -2.78 -31.29
N PHE A 82 -7.74 -1.53 -31.66
CA PHE A 82 -6.44 -1.09 -32.17
C PHE A 82 -5.67 -0.26 -31.14
N GLU A 83 -6.05 -0.35 -29.86
CA GLU A 83 -5.44 0.35 -28.73
C GLU A 83 -5.50 1.89 -28.85
N ARG A 84 -6.47 2.41 -29.60
CA ARG A 84 -6.67 3.86 -29.74
C ARG A 84 -7.63 4.34 -28.66
N LEU A 85 -7.26 5.42 -27.96
CA LEU A 85 -8.14 6.06 -26.99
C LEU A 85 -9.37 6.63 -27.71
N VAL A 86 -10.53 6.03 -27.46
CA VAL A 86 -11.82 6.48 -27.98
C VAL A 86 -12.43 7.53 -27.07
N ARG A 87 -12.28 7.35 -25.75
CA ARG A 87 -12.87 8.24 -24.75
C ARG A 87 -12.05 8.27 -23.46
N LEU A 88 -12.01 9.44 -22.84
CA LEU A 88 -11.56 9.63 -21.46
C LEU A 88 -12.69 10.29 -20.69
N GLU A 89 -13.41 9.51 -19.90
CA GLU A 89 -14.58 9.96 -19.15
C GLU A 89 -14.19 10.23 -17.71
N ARG A 90 -14.46 11.45 -17.22
CA ARG A 90 -14.35 11.77 -15.80
C ARG A 90 -15.62 11.32 -15.08
N VAL A 91 -15.44 10.52 -14.04
CA VAL A 91 -16.51 10.11 -13.13
C VAL A 91 -16.39 10.95 -11.87
N ASP A 92 -17.30 11.91 -11.72
CA ASP A 92 -17.40 12.65 -10.48
C ASP A 92 -17.87 11.72 -9.36
N GLY A 93 -17.02 11.56 -8.34
CA GLY A 93 -17.34 10.75 -7.18
C GLY A 93 -18.54 11.30 -6.40
N ASP A 94 -19.27 10.43 -5.73
CA ASP A 94 -20.22 10.89 -4.73
C ASP A 94 -19.46 11.50 -3.54
N ARG A 95 -20.09 12.43 -2.81
CA ARG A 95 -19.51 13.08 -1.63
C ARG A 95 -19.08 12.11 -0.51
N SER A 96 -19.36 10.81 -0.64
CA SER A 96 -19.08 9.81 0.39
C SER A 96 -17.76 9.06 0.19
N GLY A 97 -16.96 9.42 -0.82
CA GLY A 97 -15.66 8.78 -1.06
C GLY A 97 -15.80 7.33 -1.48
N ARG A 98 -16.96 6.95 -2.04
CA ARG A 98 -17.14 5.64 -2.64
C ARG A 98 -16.89 5.76 -4.13
N CYS A 99 -15.95 4.96 -4.63
CA CYS A 99 -15.70 4.75 -6.05
C CYS A 99 -16.90 4.00 -6.68
N VAL A 100 -18.03 4.70 -6.87
CA VAL A 100 -19.22 4.18 -7.55
C VAL A 100 -19.26 4.77 -8.95
N ILE A 101 -19.19 3.91 -9.95
CA ILE A 101 -19.33 4.31 -11.34
C ILE A 101 -20.82 4.34 -11.68
N PRO A 102 -21.42 5.52 -11.91
CA PRO A 102 -22.84 5.63 -12.18
C PRO A 102 -23.17 5.03 -13.56
N PRO A 103 -24.39 4.51 -13.77
CA PRO A 103 -24.82 3.99 -15.08
C PRO A 103 -24.63 4.97 -16.25
N SER A 104 -24.69 6.28 -15.98
CA SER A 104 -24.44 7.31 -17.00
C SER A 104 -23.02 7.28 -17.54
N ALA A 105 -22.01 7.02 -16.70
CA ALA A 105 -20.61 6.94 -17.14
C ALA A 105 -20.37 5.73 -18.04
N TRP A 106 -21.04 4.60 -17.76
CA TRP A 106 -20.95 3.43 -18.64
C TRP A 106 -21.60 3.68 -20.00
N ARG A 107 -22.75 4.36 -20.03
CA ARG A 107 -23.42 4.70 -21.29
C ARG A 107 -22.55 5.58 -22.19
N THR A 108 -21.86 6.57 -21.63
CA THR A 108 -20.97 7.43 -22.42
C THR A 108 -19.79 6.66 -23.01
N LEU A 109 -19.35 5.57 -22.37
CA LEU A 109 -18.25 4.72 -22.83
C LEU A 109 -18.63 3.72 -23.93
N VAL A 110 -19.78 3.06 -23.82
CA VAL A 110 -20.10 1.85 -24.61
C VAL A 110 -20.50 2.15 -26.06
N ASP A 111 -20.85 3.39 -26.40
CA ASP A 111 -21.35 3.77 -27.74
C ASP A 111 -20.30 3.71 -28.88
N GLY A 112 -19.04 3.34 -28.60
CA GLY A 112 -17.90 3.57 -29.49
C GLY A 112 -17.15 2.35 -30.05
N GLY A 113 -17.66 1.11 -29.88
CA GLY A 113 -16.90 -0.09 -30.30
C GLY A 113 -15.65 -0.33 -29.45
N ILE A 114 -15.72 0.05 -28.18
CA ILE A 114 -14.64 -0.14 -27.22
C ILE A 114 -14.44 -1.63 -26.93
N THR A 115 -13.20 -2.03 -26.70
CA THR A 115 -12.84 -3.41 -26.32
C THR A 115 -12.16 -3.46 -24.96
N THR A 116 -11.57 -2.35 -24.53
CA THR A 116 -10.78 -2.29 -23.31
C THR A 116 -11.04 -0.98 -22.56
N VAL A 117 -11.05 -1.04 -21.24
CA VAL A 117 -11.14 0.12 -20.34
C VAL A 117 -9.99 0.08 -19.33
N VAL A 118 -9.43 1.24 -19.01
CA VAL A 118 -8.57 1.45 -17.84
C VAL A 118 -9.28 2.37 -16.86
N MET A 119 -9.36 1.95 -15.60
CA MET A 119 -9.80 2.78 -14.48
C MET A 119 -8.60 3.54 -13.91
N ALA A 120 -8.76 4.80 -13.55
CA ALA A 120 -7.70 5.56 -12.90
C ALA A 120 -8.25 6.57 -11.90
N HIS A 121 -7.80 6.55 -10.65
CA HIS A 121 -8.10 7.59 -9.67
C HIS A 121 -6.88 8.00 -8.87
N ASN A 122 -6.99 9.08 -8.10
CA ASN A 122 -5.93 9.55 -7.23
C ASN A 122 -6.31 9.41 -5.75
N HIS A 123 -5.30 9.21 -4.90
CA HIS A 123 -5.45 9.28 -3.45
C HIS A 123 -4.82 10.58 -2.92
N PRO A 124 -5.62 11.61 -2.56
CA PRO A 124 -5.12 12.82 -1.89
C PRO A 124 -4.37 12.57 -0.57
N SER A 125 -4.61 11.40 0.05
CA SER A 125 -3.90 10.95 1.25
C SER A 125 -2.46 10.49 0.98
N ASP A 126 -2.04 10.45 -0.29
CA ASP A 126 -0.72 10.00 -0.75
C ASP A 126 -0.40 8.54 -0.38
N THR A 127 -1.43 7.74 -0.08
CA THR A 127 -1.30 6.29 0.13
C THR A 127 -1.56 5.57 -1.19
N PRO A 128 -0.59 4.86 -1.78
CA PRO A 128 -0.80 4.20 -3.08
C PRO A 128 -1.65 2.94 -3.00
N TRP A 129 -1.87 2.42 -1.80
CA TRP A 129 -2.55 1.14 -1.61
C TRP A 129 -4.06 1.27 -1.78
N PRO A 130 -4.71 0.33 -2.51
CA PRO A 130 -6.15 0.35 -2.67
C PRO A 130 -6.84 0.13 -1.33
N SER A 131 -7.93 0.86 -1.12
CA SER A 131 -8.88 0.59 -0.04
C SER A 131 -9.76 -0.62 -0.39
N ASP A 132 -10.47 -1.15 0.61
CA ASP A 132 -11.49 -2.18 0.36
C ASP A 132 -12.61 -1.69 -0.59
N ALA A 133 -12.86 -0.37 -0.63
CA ALA A 133 -13.83 0.21 -1.54
C ALA A 133 -13.33 0.17 -2.99
N ASP A 134 -12.04 0.45 -3.21
CA ASP A 134 -11.41 0.37 -4.53
C ASP A 134 -11.42 -1.05 -5.05
N ILE A 135 -11.06 -2.03 -4.22
CA ILE A 135 -11.07 -3.45 -4.58
C ILE A 135 -12.48 -3.89 -5.01
N ARG A 136 -13.51 -3.55 -4.22
CA ARG A 136 -14.91 -3.87 -4.57
C ARG A 136 -15.36 -3.18 -5.85
N ALA A 137 -15.02 -1.91 -6.04
CA ALA A 137 -15.36 -1.16 -7.25
C ALA A 137 -14.70 -1.76 -8.49
N THR A 138 -13.43 -2.14 -8.39
CA THR A 138 -12.65 -2.78 -9.45
C THR A 138 -13.31 -4.09 -9.90
N HIS A 139 -13.60 -5.00 -8.96
CA HIS A 139 -14.22 -6.28 -9.30
C HIS A 139 -15.64 -6.12 -9.87
N ALA A 140 -16.43 -5.17 -9.35
CA ALA A 140 -17.75 -4.88 -9.88
C ALA A 140 -17.69 -4.33 -11.32
N ALA A 141 -16.74 -3.43 -11.59
CA ALA A 141 -16.49 -2.89 -12.92
C ALA A 141 -16.02 -3.98 -13.88
N ALA A 142 -15.05 -4.82 -13.49
CA ALA A 142 -14.57 -5.94 -14.29
C ALA A 142 -15.70 -6.92 -14.64
N LEU A 143 -16.53 -7.28 -13.67
CA LEU A 143 -17.68 -8.16 -13.93
C LEU A 143 -18.68 -7.53 -14.90
N PHE A 144 -18.98 -6.24 -14.74
CA PHE A 144 -19.90 -5.52 -15.61
C PHE A 144 -19.35 -5.43 -17.04
N LEU A 145 -18.11 -5.00 -17.22
CA LEU A 145 -17.46 -4.88 -18.53
C LEU A 145 -17.40 -6.23 -19.26
N ARG A 146 -17.10 -7.32 -18.55
CA ARG A 146 -17.14 -8.68 -19.11
C ARG A 146 -18.50 -9.09 -19.66
N THR A 147 -19.61 -8.59 -19.13
CA THR A 147 -20.96 -8.89 -19.67
C THR A 147 -21.18 -8.28 -21.06
N MET A 148 -20.35 -7.32 -21.44
CA MET A 148 -20.36 -6.61 -22.72
C MET A 148 -19.17 -6.98 -23.61
N ASP A 149 -18.39 -8.01 -23.25
CA ASP A 149 -17.16 -8.42 -23.95
C ASP A 149 -16.10 -7.30 -24.00
N ILE A 150 -16.00 -6.53 -22.91
CA ILE A 150 -15.01 -5.47 -22.72
C ILE A 150 -14.11 -5.86 -21.55
N ASP A 151 -12.80 -5.72 -21.73
CA ASP A 151 -11.81 -6.01 -20.68
C ASP A 151 -11.53 -4.77 -19.82
N LEU A 152 -11.48 -4.95 -18.50
CA LEU A 152 -10.82 -3.99 -17.62
C LEU A 152 -9.32 -4.28 -17.67
N ALA A 153 -8.57 -3.51 -18.46
CA ALA A 153 -7.15 -3.74 -18.64
C ALA A 153 -6.36 -3.44 -17.38
N ASP A 154 -6.64 -2.33 -16.70
CA ASP A 154 -5.98 -2.00 -15.45
C ASP A 154 -6.85 -1.10 -14.59
N HIS A 155 -6.47 -1.00 -13.32
CA HIS A 155 -6.90 0.03 -12.41
C HIS A 155 -5.66 0.69 -11.80
N LEU A 156 -5.49 1.98 -12.07
CA LEU A 156 -4.34 2.78 -11.66
C LEU A 156 -4.70 3.74 -10.52
N ILE A 157 -3.97 3.68 -9.40
CA ILE A 157 -4.14 4.60 -8.27
C ILE A 157 -2.95 5.54 -8.20
N PHE A 158 -3.15 6.81 -8.55
CA PHE A 158 -2.11 7.83 -8.59
C PHE A 158 -1.88 8.49 -7.22
N VAL A 159 -0.59 8.68 -6.91
CA VAL A 159 -0.07 9.44 -5.77
C VAL A 159 1.11 10.32 -6.24
N ALA A 160 1.67 11.14 -5.35
CA ALA A 160 2.75 12.05 -5.72
C ALA A 160 4.00 11.31 -6.21
N GLY A 161 4.30 10.16 -5.61
CA GLY A 161 5.51 9.37 -5.90
C GLY A 161 5.39 8.31 -7.01
N GLY A 162 4.20 8.10 -7.58
CA GLY A 162 3.98 7.08 -8.62
C GLY A 162 2.52 6.69 -8.71
N HIS A 163 2.26 5.47 -9.14
CA HIS A 163 0.92 4.88 -9.08
C HIS A 163 0.97 3.40 -8.69
N PHE A 164 -0.15 2.88 -8.21
CA PHE A 164 -0.37 1.45 -8.04
C PHE A 164 -1.16 0.90 -9.24
N SER A 165 -0.74 -0.24 -9.79
CA SER A 165 -1.41 -0.96 -10.87
C SER A 165 -1.98 -2.27 -10.34
N PHE A 166 -3.30 -2.45 -10.44
CA PHE A 166 -3.95 -3.71 -10.09
C PHE A 166 -3.51 -4.86 -10.99
N ARG A 167 -3.25 -4.60 -12.29
CA ARG A 167 -2.73 -5.60 -13.23
C ARG A 167 -1.37 -6.11 -12.76
N THR A 168 -0.45 -5.20 -12.45
CA THR A 168 0.92 -5.56 -12.04
C THR A 168 0.90 -6.31 -10.71
N ALA A 169 -0.01 -5.92 -9.82
CA ALA A 169 -0.26 -6.61 -8.55
C ALA A 169 -1.05 -7.93 -8.65
N GLU A 170 -1.45 -8.36 -9.87
CA GLU A 170 -2.25 -9.58 -10.11
C GLU A 170 -3.60 -9.57 -9.36
N MET A 171 -4.29 -8.42 -9.34
CA MET A 171 -5.55 -8.19 -8.61
C MET A 171 -6.81 -8.04 -9.50
N LEU A 172 -6.73 -8.38 -10.79
CA LEU A 172 -7.85 -8.26 -11.76
C LEU A 172 -8.49 -9.60 -12.11
#